data_AF-A0A968FS66-F1
#
_entry.id   AF-A0A968FS66-F1
#
_cell.length_a   1.000
_cell.length_b   1.000
_cell.length_c   1.000
_cell.angle_alpha   90.00
_cell.angle_beta   90.00
_cell.angle_gamma   90.00
#
_symmetry.space_group_name_H-M   'P 1'
#
loop_
_entity.id
_entity.type
_entity.pdbx_description
1 polymer ?
#
loop_
_entity_poly.entity_id
_entity_poly.type
_entity_poly.pdbx_seq_one_letter_code
_entity_poly.pdbx_strand_id
1 'polypeptide(L)'
;MLAFAALVAALILAGIKMATFERLDRSYYRKLKEVPIRHPLAQKVDTTVYSSARDSLLKPQQLGSSTNSVFRPNRRVWCVECRLPISFQAETCPFCNTEQPTKRPPPEDVDKDGIRDSWEVKYGMDPKNPNDTGLDPDGDGFTNLEEYLAKDLGP
;
A
#
# COMPACT_ATOMS: atom_id res chain seq x y z
N MET A 1 -10.62 -41.41 38.09
CA MET A 1 -11.97 -40.80 38.12
C MET A 1 -11.92 -39.29 38.40
N LEU A 2 -11.37 -38.83 39.53
CA LEU A 2 -11.28 -37.39 39.86
C LEU A 2 -10.48 -36.54 38.85
N ALA A 3 -9.31 -37.01 38.41
CA ALA A 3 -8.48 -36.30 37.43
C ALA A 3 -9.16 -36.16 36.05
N PHE A 4 -9.92 -37.19 35.63
CA PHE A 4 -10.66 -37.17 34.37
C PHE A 4 -11.85 -36.20 34.45
N ALA A 5 -12.57 -36.19 35.57
CA ALA A 5 -13.65 -35.23 35.80
C ALA A 5 -13.14 -33.77 35.83
N ALA A 6 -11.97 -33.52 36.42
CA ALA A 6 -11.34 -32.20 36.43
C ALA A 6 -10.92 -31.74 35.03
N LEU A 7 -10.38 -32.65 34.20
CA LEU A 7 -9.99 -32.35 32.83
C LEU A 7 -11.21 -32.06 31.95
N VAL A 8 -12.28 -32.85 32.08
CA VAL A 8 -13.55 -32.62 31.37
C VAL A 8 -14.15 -31.26 31.78
N ALA A 9 -14.15 -30.92 33.08
CA ALA A 9 -14.62 -29.62 33.55
C ALA A 9 -13.78 -28.44 33.01
N ALA A 10 -12.46 -28.58 32.94
CA ALA A 10 -11.57 -27.58 32.37
C ALA A 10 -11.82 -27.35 30.87
N LEU A 11 -12.05 -28.43 30.10
CA LEU A 11 -12.39 -28.34 28.67
C LEU A 11 -13.75 -27.67 28.44
N ILE A 12 -14.75 -27.97 29.27
CA ILE A 12 -16.06 -27.32 29.21
C ILE A 12 -15.93 -25.82 29.51
N LEU A 13 -15.18 -25.44 30.55
CA LEU A 13 -14.91 -24.04 30.89
C LEU A 13 -14.15 -23.31 29.78
N ALA A 14 -13.17 -23.96 29.15
CA ALA A 14 -12.45 -23.41 28.00
C ALA A 14 -13.39 -23.20 26.79
N GLY A 15 -14.26 -24.17 26.51
CA GLY A 15 -15.27 -24.06 25.44
C GLY A 15 -16.26 -22.91 25.67
N ILE A 16 -16.73 -22.73 26.92
CA ILE A 16 -17.59 -21.59 27.29
C ILE A 16 -16.84 -20.27 27.10
N LYS A 17 -15.58 -20.18 27.55
CA LYS A 17 -14.76 -18.96 27.38
C LYS A 17 -14.52 -18.62 25.91
N MET A 18 -14.19 -19.60 25.07
CA MET A 18 -14.02 -19.43 23.63
C MET A 18 -15.31 -18.91 22.98
N ALA A 19 -16.46 -19.52 23.30
CA ALA A 19 -17.74 -19.08 22.77
C ALA A 19 -18.13 -17.66 23.23
N THR A 20 -17.78 -17.27 24.47
CA THR A 20 -18.00 -15.89 24.93
C THR A 20 -17.07 -14.89 24.22
N PHE A 21 -15.83 -15.27 23.95
CA PHE A 21 -14.87 -14.45 23.23
C PHE A 21 -15.33 -14.20 21.79
N GLU A 22 -15.72 -15.25 21.06
CA GLU A 22 -16.25 -15.09 19.70
C GLU A 22 -17.51 -14.21 19.63
N ARG A 23 -18.40 -14.30 20.62
CA ARG A 23 -19.58 -13.41 20.71
C ARG A 23 -19.17 -11.97 20.95
N LEU A 24 -18.22 -11.73 21.84
CA LEU A 24 -17.70 -10.39 22.13
C LEU A 24 -17.05 -9.80 20.87
N ASP A 25 -16.23 -10.59 20.19
CA ASP A 25 -15.53 -10.18 18.98
C ASP A 25 -16.52 -9.83 17.86
N ARG A 26 -17.51 -10.71 17.61
CA ARG A 26 -18.58 -10.44 16.64
C ARG A 26 -19.39 -9.20 17.00
N SER A 27 -19.62 -8.96 18.29
CA SER A 27 -20.35 -7.77 18.77
C SER A 27 -19.52 -6.48 18.62
N TYR A 28 -18.20 -6.57 18.81
CA TYR A 28 -17.27 -5.48 18.63
C TYR A 28 -17.18 -5.09 17.15
N TYR A 29 -16.99 -6.07 16.25
CA TYR A 29 -16.95 -5.81 14.81
C TYR A 29 -18.29 -5.32 14.24
N ARG A 30 -19.43 -5.78 14.79
CA ARG A 30 -20.74 -5.23 14.41
C ARG A 30 -20.85 -3.75 14.78
N LYS A 31 -20.43 -3.38 16.01
CA LYS A 31 -20.42 -1.97 16.44
C LYS A 31 -19.52 -1.12 15.54
N LEU A 32 -18.34 -1.60 15.16
CA LEU A 32 -17.45 -0.87 14.26
C LEU A 32 -18.13 -0.55 12.91
N LYS A 33 -18.86 -1.50 12.33
CA LYS A 33 -19.62 -1.29 11.09
C LYS A 33 -20.77 -0.30 11.24
N GLU A 34 -21.33 -0.16 12.44
CA GLU A 34 -22.43 0.75 12.75
C GLU A 34 -21.95 2.16 13.13
N VAL A 35 -20.64 2.41 13.26
CA VAL A 35 -20.12 3.76 13.51
C VAL A 35 -20.05 4.50 12.16
N PRO A 36 -20.97 5.43 11.86
CA PRO A 36 -20.83 6.26 10.67
C PRO A 36 -19.58 7.14 10.83
N ILE A 37 -18.81 7.26 9.76
CA ILE A 37 -17.65 8.14 9.72
C ILE A 37 -18.16 9.58 9.87
N ARG A 38 -17.84 10.19 11.02
CA ARG A 38 -18.34 11.53 11.40
C ARG A 38 -17.61 12.67 10.72
N HIS A 39 -16.74 12.39 9.76
CA HIS A 39 -16.02 13.43 9.06
C HIS A 39 -16.85 13.84 7.85
N PRO A 40 -17.17 15.15 7.69
CA PRO A 40 -17.72 15.61 6.43
C PRO A 40 -16.75 15.19 5.34
N LEU A 41 -17.29 14.57 4.28
CA LEU A 41 -16.53 14.19 3.09
C LEU A 41 -15.55 15.30 2.76
N ALA A 42 -14.25 14.99 2.78
CA ALA A 42 -13.22 16.00 2.59
C ALA A 42 -13.53 16.73 1.28
N GLN A 43 -13.76 18.04 1.37
CA GLN A 43 -14.00 18.83 0.17
C GLN A 43 -12.75 18.72 -0.69
N LYS A 44 -12.89 18.20 -1.92
CA LYS A 44 -11.77 18.07 -2.85
C LYS A 44 -11.13 19.44 -3.00
N VAL A 45 -9.93 19.59 -2.45
CA VAL A 45 -9.15 20.82 -2.56
C VAL A 45 -8.69 20.92 -4.01
N ASP A 46 -8.93 22.06 -4.64
CA ASP A 46 -8.42 22.32 -5.98
C ASP A 46 -6.88 22.35 -5.93
N THR A 47 -6.27 21.31 -6.49
CA THR A 47 -4.81 21.12 -6.51
C THR A 47 -4.17 21.66 -7.78
N THR A 48 -4.93 22.32 -8.67
CA THR A 48 -4.40 22.90 -9.92
C THR A 48 -3.19 23.79 -9.65
N VAL A 49 -3.23 24.59 -8.58
CA VAL A 49 -2.14 25.48 -8.14
C VAL A 49 -0.85 24.71 -7.80
N TYR A 50 -0.97 23.47 -7.32
CA TYR A 50 0.15 22.64 -6.87
C TYR A 50 0.50 21.51 -7.84
N SER A 51 -0.23 21.35 -8.95
CA SER A 51 -0.04 20.27 -9.92
C SER A 51 1.41 20.23 -10.45
N SER A 52 1.97 21.38 -10.83
CA SER A 52 3.35 21.50 -11.32
C SER A 52 4.41 21.16 -10.26
N ALA A 53 4.18 21.56 -9.01
CA ALA A 53 5.04 21.23 -7.89
C ALA A 53 4.98 19.73 -7.56
N ARG A 54 3.78 19.14 -7.60
CA ARG A 54 3.56 17.70 -7.42
C ARG A 54 4.24 16.89 -8.52
N ASP A 55 4.08 17.28 -9.78
CA ASP A 55 4.74 16.62 -10.91
C ASP A 55 6.27 16.68 -10.81
N SER A 56 6.80 17.81 -10.35
CA SER A 56 8.24 17.99 -10.12
C SER A 56 8.77 17.10 -8.98
N LEU A 57 7.98 16.87 -7.93
CA LEU A 57 8.32 15.95 -6.84
C LEU A 57 8.25 14.49 -7.26
N LEU A 58 7.25 14.13 -8.07
CA LEU A 58 7.07 12.76 -8.57
C LEU A 58 8.09 12.39 -9.66
N LYS A 59 8.49 13.36 -10.48
CA LYS A 59 9.44 13.19 -11.59
C LYS A 59 10.58 14.22 -11.46
N PRO A 60 11.45 14.09 -10.44
CA PRO A 60 12.56 15.02 -10.27
C PRO A 60 13.43 15.04 -11.53
N GLN A 61 13.74 16.25 -12.00
CA GLN A 61 14.53 16.48 -13.22
C GLN A 61 15.86 15.73 -13.15
N GLN A 62 16.03 14.73 -14.01
CA GLN A 62 17.29 13.99 -14.14
C GLN A 62 18.20 14.75 -15.11
N LEU A 63 19.24 15.41 -14.61
CA LEU A 63 20.27 16.02 -15.48
C LEU A 63 21.11 14.92 -16.14
N GLY A 64 21.37 15.07 -17.44
CA GLY A 64 22.11 14.11 -18.27
C GLY A 64 23.51 13.79 -17.74
N SER A 65 24.07 12.67 -18.21
CA SER A 65 25.27 12.02 -17.68
C SER A 65 26.57 12.87 -17.65
N SER A 66 26.60 14.07 -18.23
CA SER A 66 27.84 14.79 -18.55
C SER A 66 28.17 15.98 -17.63
N THR A 67 28.14 15.84 -16.31
CA THR A 67 28.89 16.77 -15.43
C THR A 67 29.48 16.03 -14.22
N ASN A 68 30.76 16.29 -13.94
CA ASN A 68 31.48 15.87 -12.73
C ASN A 68 31.02 16.67 -11.49
N SER A 69 29.71 16.67 -11.21
CA SER A 69 29.14 17.33 -10.04
C SER A 69 28.84 16.31 -8.94
N VAL A 70 29.38 16.56 -7.75
CA VAL A 70 29.17 15.78 -6.51
C VAL A 70 27.69 15.84 -6.07
N PHE A 71 26.98 16.90 -6.41
CA PHE A 71 25.57 17.10 -6.10
C PHE A 71 24.71 16.89 -7.34
N ARG A 72 24.47 15.62 -7.69
CA ARG A 72 23.39 15.27 -8.62
C ARG A 72 22.08 15.13 -7.87
N PRO A 73 21.01 15.85 -8.24
CA PRO A 73 19.65 15.61 -7.75
C PRO A 73 19.03 14.38 -8.43
N ASN A 74 19.78 13.27 -8.51
CA ASN A 74 19.26 11.99 -8.99
C ASN A 74 18.79 11.14 -7.80
N ARG A 75 17.74 10.34 -8.01
CA ARG A 75 17.31 9.34 -7.01
C ARG A 75 18.44 8.34 -6.85
N ARG A 76 18.94 8.18 -5.62
CA ARG A 76 20.02 7.24 -5.29
C ARG A 76 19.45 6.00 -4.61
N VAL A 77 20.04 4.85 -4.95
CA VAL A 77 19.76 3.55 -4.34
C VAL A 77 21.07 2.90 -3.94
N TRP A 78 21.00 1.90 -3.06
CA TRP A 78 22.19 1.16 -2.62
C TRP A 78 22.51 0.05 -3.61
N CYS A 79 23.77 -0.08 -3.99
CA CYS A 79 24.24 -1.23 -4.76
C CYS A 79 24.00 -2.53 -3.98
N VAL A 80 23.53 -3.58 -4.68
CA VAL A 80 23.24 -4.89 -4.08
C VAL A 80 24.46 -5.55 -3.43
N GLU A 81 25.65 -5.35 -4.01
CA GLU A 81 26.90 -5.94 -3.51
C GLU A 81 27.65 -4.99 -2.56
N CYS A 82 28.22 -3.91 -3.10
CA CYS A 82 29.15 -3.05 -2.34
C CYS A 82 28.48 -2.04 -1.40
N ARG A 83 27.14 -1.99 -1.36
CA ARG A 83 26.32 -1.05 -0.55
C ARG A 83 26.80 0.41 -0.61
N LEU A 84 27.30 0.86 -1.76
CA LEU A 84 27.57 2.26 -2.03
C LEU A 84 26.39 2.91 -2.76
N PRO A 85 26.15 4.23 -2.56
CA PRO A 85 25.04 4.93 -3.17
C PRO A 85 25.28 5.15 -4.67
N ILE A 86 24.45 4.53 -5.51
CA ILE A 86 24.49 4.60 -6.97
C ILE A 86 23.25 5.30 -7.53
N SER A 87 23.28 5.65 -8.81
CA SER A 87 22.11 6.19 -9.52
C SER A 87 21.01 5.12 -9.64
N PHE A 88 19.74 5.47 -9.46
CA PHE A 88 18.60 4.58 -9.71
C PHE A 88 18.54 4.05 -11.16
N GLN A 89 19.15 4.77 -12.11
CA GLN A 89 19.23 4.37 -13.53
C GLN A 89 20.50 3.57 -13.87
N ALA A 90 21.38 3.29 -12.91
CA ALA A 90 22.61 2.55 -13.19
C ALA A 90 22.31 1.07 -13.39
N GLU A 91 22.52 0.57 -14.62
CA GLU A 91 22.45 -0.86 -14.94
C GLU A 91 23.66 -1.62 -14.39
N THR A 92 24.81 -0.94 -14.26
CA THR A 92 26.03 -1.49 -13.68
C THR A 92 26.57 -0.55 -12.61
N CYS A 93 27.01 -1.11 -11.48
CA CYS A 93 27.58 -0.31 -10.39
C CYS A 93 28.94 0.29 -10.81
N PRO A 94 29.13 1.62 -10.75
CA PRO A 94 30.40 2.25 -11.12
C PRO A 94 31.55 1.99 -10.12
N PHE A 95 31.26 1.40 -8.95
CA PHE A 95 32.25 1.13 -7.91
C PHE A 95 32.77 -0.30 -7.91
N CYS A 96 31.89 -1.28 -8.16
CA CYS A 96 32.23 -2.72 -8.11
C CYS A 96 31.89 -3.49 -9.39
N ASN A 97 31.36 -2.82 -10.42
CA ASN A 97 30.95 -3.41 -11.69
C ASN A 97 29.87 -4.50 -11.60
N THR A 98 29.21 -4.68 -10.45
CA THR A 98 28.06 -5.58 -10.33
C THR A 98 26.86 -5.04 -11.11
N GLU A 99 26.26 -5.90 -11.94
CA GLU A 99 24.97 -5.62 -12.59
C GLU A 99 23.88 -5.41 -11.55
N GLN A 100 23.12 -4.33 -11.68
CA GLN A 100 22.01 -4.02 -10.81
C GLN A 100 20.75 -4.72 -11.32
N PRO A 101 19.84 -5.13 -10.41
CA PRO A 101 18.57 -5.70 -10.82
C PRO A 101 17.85 -4.68 -11.71
N THR A 102 17.50 -5.11 -12.92
CA THR A 102 16.81 -4.27 -13.90
C THR A 102 15.55 -3.70 -13.26
N LYS A 103 15.37 -2.40 -13.44
CA LYS A 103 14.20 -1.60 -13.04
C LYS A 103 12.95 -2.47 -13.12
N ARG A 104 12.36 -2.81 -11.96
CA ARG A 104 11.12 -3.60 -11.90
C ARG A 104 10.16 -2.98 -12.92
N PRO A 105 9.57 -3.77 -13.85
CA PRO A 105 8.63 -3.21 -14.79
C PRO A 105 7.60 -2.42 -13.98
N PRO A 106 7.17 -1.24 -14.47
CA PRO A 106 6.04 -0.59 -13.86
C PRO A 106 4.93 -1.66 -13.74
N PRO A 107 4.28 -1.72 -12.57
CA PRO A 107 3.19 -2.66 -12.37
C PRO A 107 2.19 -2.57 -13.53
N GLU A 108 1.61 -3.71 -13.89
CA GLU A 108 0.53 -3.74 -14.87
C GLU A 108 -0.67 -2.93 -14.33
N ASP A 109 -1.20 -2.09 -15.20
CA ASP A 109 -2.34 -1.18 -15.04
C ASP A 109 -3.00 -1.14 -16.43
N VAL A 110 -3.94 -2.07 -16.65
CA VAL A 110 -4.51 -2.40 -17.96
C VAL A 110 -5.47 -1.32 -18.45
N ASP A 111 -6.26 -0.73 -17.57
CA ASP A 111 -7.22 0.32 -17.89
C ASP A 111 -6.71 1.75 -17.62
N LYS A 112 -5.51 1.88 -17.04
CA LYS A 112 -4.76 3.14 -16.85
C LYS A 112 -5.46 4.11 -15.93
N ASP A 113 -6.15 3.59 -14.94
CA ASP A 113 -6.91 4.35 -13.98
C ASP A 113 -6.05 4.82 -12.79
N GLY A 114 -4.81 4.33 -12.70
CA GLY A 114 -3.82 4.65 -11.68
C GLY A 114 -3.76 3.66 -10.52
N ILE A 115 -4.57 2.61 -10.54
CA ILE A 115 -4.51 1.42 -9.67
C ILE A 115 -3.78 0.31 -10.45
N ARG A 116 -3.13 -0.62 -9.75
CA ARG A 116 -2.46 -1.77 -10.40
C ARG A 116 -3.43 -2.93 -10.52
N ASP A 117 -3.39 -3.69 -11.60
CA ASP A 117 -4.19 -4.91 -11.78
C ASP A 117 -4.11 -5.86 -10.59
N SER A 118 -2.90 -6.03 -10.04
CA SER A 118 -2.66 -6.90 -8.88
C SER A 118 -3.40 -6.45 -7.60
N TRP A 119 -3.62 -5.14 -7.47
CA TRP A 119 -4.42 -4.55 -6.40
C TRP A 119 -5.89 -4.81 -6.64
N GLU A 120 -6.36 -4.51 -7.85
CA GLU A 120 -7.75 -4.66 -8.23
C GLU A 120 -8.23 -6.10 -8.05
N VAL A 121 -7.46 -7.07 -8.54
CA VAL A 121 -7.75 -8.52 -8.36
C VAL A 121 -7.79 -8.91 -6.88
N LYS A 122 -6.93 -8.30 -6.04
CA LYS A 122 -6.88 -8.60 -4.61
C LYS A 122 -8.11 -8.06 -3.86
N TYR A 123 -8.64 -6.91 -4.28
CA TYR A 123 -9.79 -6.26 -3.64
C TYR A 123 -11.12 -6.53 -4.37
N GLY A 124 -11.11 -7.37 -5.41
CA GLY A 124 -12.31 -7.78 -6.13
C GLY A 124 -12.85 -6.71 -7.08
N MET A 125 -11.98 -5.80 -7.52
CA MET A 125 -12.23 -4.80 -8.56
C MET A 125 -12.00 -5.41 -9.96
N ASP A 126 -12.33 -4.68 -11.02
CA ASP A 126 -12.19 -5.15 -12.41
C ASP A 126 -11.03 -4.41 -13.11
N PRO A 127 -9.88 -5.07 -13.36
CA PRO A 127 -8.68 -4.48 -14.01
C PRO A 127 -8.87 -3.90 -15.41
N LYS A 128 -10.09 -3.94 -15.94
CA LYS A 128 -10.46 -3.46 -17.26
C LYS A 128 -11.47 -2.32 -17.19
N ASN A 129 -11.90 -1.92 -16.00
CA ASN A 129 -12.95 -0.94 -15.79
C ASN A 129 -12.43 0.30 -15.04
N PRO A 130 -12.00 1.34 -15.77
CA PRO A 130 -11.36 2.51 -15.16
C PRO A 130 -12.32 3.37 -14.32
N ASN A 131 -13.63 3.08 -14.35
CA ASN A 131 -14.64 3.80 -13.60
C ASN A 131 -14.83 3.27 -12.17
N ASP A 132 -14.23 2.13 -11.82
CA ASP A 132 -14.36 1.57 -10.47
C ASP A 132 -13.45 2.28 -9.44
N THR A 133 -12.43 3.01 -9.88
CA THR A 133 -11.60 3.91 -9.05
C THR A 133 -12.39 4.82 -8.12
N GLY A 134 -13.52 5.34 -8.60
CA GLY A 134 -14.38 6.30 -7.89
C GLY A 134 -15.49 5.66 -7.06
N LEU A 135 -15.57 4.33 -7.03
CA LEU A 135 -16.57 3.60 -6.25
C LEU A 135 -16.09 3.40 -4.81
N ASP A 136 -17.07 3.27 -3.93
CA ASP A 136 -16.95 2.94 -2.51
C ASP A 136 -17.82 1.69 -2.25
N PRO A 137 -17.33 0.50 -2.59
CA PRO A 137 -18.12 -0.73 -2.55
C PRO A 137 -18.38 -1.23 -1.12
N ASP A 138 -17.54 -0.86 -0.15
CA ASP A 138 -17.70 -1.25 1.26
C ASP A 138 -18.35 -0.17 2.13
N GLY A 139 -18.59 1.02 1.57
CA GLY A 139 -19.40 2.08 2.16
C GLY A 139 -18.69 2.82 3.28
N ASP A 140 -17.36 2.82 3.28
CA ASP A 140 -16.53 3.48 4.29
C ASP A 140 -16.17 4.92 3.90
N GLY A 141 -16.74 5.43 2.81
CA GLY A 141 -16.56 6.82 2.38
C GLY A 141 -15.19 7.10 1.76
N PHE A 142 -14.35 6.10 1.55
CA PHE A 142 -13.15 6.19 0.72
C PHE A 142 -13.40 5.56 -0.64
N THR A 143 -12.89 6.21 -1.68
CA THR A 143 -12.89 5.61 -3.01
C THR A 143 -11.78 4.57 -3.13
N ASN A 144 -11.97 3.57 -3.99
CA ASN A 144 -10.96 2.55 -4.25
C ASN A 144 -9.57 3.13 -4.58
N LEU A 145 -9.52 4.27 -5.29
CA LEU A 145 -8.27 4.98 -5.60
C LEU A 145 -7.61 5.59 -4.35
N GLU A 146 -8.40 6.16 -3.44
CA GLU A 146 -7.90 6.72 -2.18
C GLU A 146 -7.34 5.61 -1.28
N GLU A 147 -8.01 4.47 -1.22
CA GLU A 147 -7.52 3.30 -0.50
C GLU A 147 -6.21 2.75 -1.10
N TYR A 148 -6.12 2.66 -2.42
CA TYR A 148 -4.91 2.23 -3.12
C TYR A 148 -3.73 3.16 -2.80
N LEU A 149 -3.93 4.48 -2.90
CA LEU A 149 -2.89 5.47 -2.60
C LEU A 149 -2.45 5.43 -1.12
N ALA A 150 -3.39 5.23 -0.19
CA ALA A 150 -3.07 5.13 1.23
C ALA A 150 -2.24 3.87 1.58
N LYS A 151 -2.41 2.77 0.83
CA LYS A 151 -1.74 1.50 1.10
C LYS A 151 -0.46 1.27 0.29
N ASP A 152 -0.35 1.75 -0.96
CA ASP A 152 0.90 1.64 -1.76
C ASP A 152 1.96 2.65 -1.30
N LEU A 153 1.56 3.76 -0.65
CA LEU A 153 2.46 4.77 -0.07
C LEU A 153 2.72 4.58 1.43
N GLY A 154 2.43 3.39 1.99
CA GLY A 154 2.85 3.05 3.35
C GLY A 154 4.37 3.23 3.54
N PRO A 155 4.82 3.65 4.73
CA PRO A 155 6.16 4.21 4.99
C PRO A 155 7.34 3.34 4.53
#